data_AF-A0A401QAX7-F1
#
_entry.id   AF-A0A401QAX7-F1
#
_cell.length_a   1.000
_cell.length_b   1.000
_cell.length_c   1.000
_cell.angle_alpha   90.00
_cell.angle_beta   90.00
_cell.angle_gamma   90.00
#
_symmetry.space_group_name_H-M   'P 1'
#
loop_
_entity.id
_entity.type
_entity.pdbx_description
1 polymer ?
#
loop_
_entity_poly.entity_id
_entity_poly.type
_entity_poly.pdbx_seq_one_letter_code
_entity_poly.pdbx_strand_id
1 'polypeptide(L)'
;DATGEQGVIPDATGEQGIIPDATGEQGVIPDATGEQGPDSTGEQGVIPDSTGEQGIIPEPWRELLTLWSTGERVEVWRAVNMEQLEGQLLGVLSRGIQSLAVVLLHSYTFSTHEKQIGELAKRLGFKHISLSSEVMPMVRAVPRGYTACADAYLTPCIKRYLSGFCAGFQDNLKDVRVLFMQSDGGLTPMERFNGSRAILSGPAGGVVGYAVTTHGEECAEPVIGFDMGGTSTDVSRYAGEYEHVFEAVTAGITVQAPQLDVNTVAAGGGSILAFR
;
A
#
# COMPACT_ATOMS: atom_id res chain seq x y z
N ASP A 1 -26.64 -20.79 -40.15
CA ASP A 1 -26.70 -22.14 -40.76
C ASP A 1 -25.63 -23.00 -40.11
N ALA A 2 -25.98 -24.26 -39.89
CA ALA A 2 -25.31 -25.14 -38.95
C ALA A 2 -24.04 -25.76 -39.55
N THR A 3 -22.87 -25.22 -39.21
CA THR A 3 -21.59 -25.96 -39.16
C THR A 3 -20.64 -25.20 -38.22
N GLY A 4 -20.65 -25.56 -36.95
CA GLY A 4 -19.71 -25.05 -35.96
C GLY A 4 -18.32 -25.67 -36.13
N GLU A 5 -17.32 -24.81 -36.24
CA GLU A 5 -15.93 -25.18 -35.95
C GLU A 5 -15.44 -24.29 -34.79
N GLN A 6 -15.11 -24.94 -33.68
CA GLN A 6 -14.57 -24.33 -32.47
C GLN A 6 -13.04 -24.23 -32.62
N GLY A 7 -12.49 -23.02 -32.55
CA GLY A 7 -11.05 -22.80 -32.44
C GLY A 7 -10.58 -23.04 -31.00
N VAL A 8 -9.60 -23.93 -30.82
CA VAL A 8 -8.96 -24.23 -29.53
C VAL A 8 -7.62 -23.49 -29.45
N ILE A 9 -7.39 -22.72 -28.38
CA ILE A 9 -6.07 -22.24 -27.99
C ILE A 9 -5.84 -22.61 -26.52
N PRO A 10 -4.74 -23.30 -26.17
CA PRO A 10 -4.46 -23.73 -24.80
C PRO A 10 -3.87 -22.61 -23.94
N ASP A 11 -4.15 -22.62 -22.64
CA ASP A 11 -3.36 -21.90 -21.63
C ASP A 11 -2.28 -22.80 -20.98
N ALA A 12 -1.34 -22.18 -20.27
CA ALA A 12 -0.13 -22.82 -19.76
C ALA A 12 -0.33 -23.65 -18.46
N THR A 13 -1.56 -23.95 -18.03
CA THR A 13 -1.82 -24.75 -16.82
C THR A 13 -2.90 -25.84 -16.95
N GLY A 14 -3.64 -25.91 -18.06
CA GLY A 14 -4.37 -27.12 -18.44
C GLY A 14 -5.72 -27.38 -17.73
N GLU A 15 -6.34 -26.39 -17.07
CA GLU A 15 -7.72 -26.51 -16.59
C GLU A 15 -8.71 -25.78 -17.51
N GLN A 16 -9.79 -26.47 -17.90
CA GLN A 16 -10.77 -26.02 -18.89
C GLN A 16 -11.90 -25.22 -18.22
N GLY A 17 -12.00 -23.92 -18.53
CA GLY A 17 -13.14 -23.08 -18.15
C GLY A 17 -14.01 -22.70 -19.35
N ILE A 18 -15.30 -23.01 -19.30
CA ILE A 18 -16.32 -22.65 -20.31
C ILE A 18 -16.86 -21.25 -19.97
N ILE A 19 -16.81 -20.29 -20.91
CA ILE A 19 -17.56 -19.02 -20.82
C ILE A 19 -18.43 -18.87 -22.07
N PRO A 20 -19.77 -18.70 -21.94
CA PRO A 20 -20.66 -18.47 -23.06
C PRO A 20 -20.63 -17.03 -23.58
N ASP A 21 -20.82 -16.87 -24.89
CA ASP A 21 -20.97 -15.60 -25.60
C ASP A 21 -22.31 -14.89 -25.30
N ALA A 22 -22.35 -13.57 -25.57
CA ALA A 22 -23.44 -12.91 -26.31
C ALA A 22 -23.25 -11.37 -26.35
N THR A 23 -22.18 -10.84 -26.97
CA THR A 23 -22.14 -9.43 -27.44
C THR A 23 -21.08 -9.09 -28.50
N GLY A 24 -20.11 -9.95 -28.80
CA GLY A 24 -19.39 -9.91 -30.08
C GLY A 24 -18.74 -8.57 -30.50
N GLU A 25 -17.91 -7.94 -29.68
CA GLU A 25 -16.93 -6.95 -30.16
C GLU A 25 -15.50 -7.39 -29.82
N GLN A 26 -14.72 -7.65 -30.87
CA GLN A 26 -13.32 -8.06 -30.81
C GLN A 26 -12.43 -6.80 -30.78
N GLY A 27 -11.74 -6.56 -29.66
CA GLY A 27 -10.66 -5.56 -29.59
C GLY A 27 -9.32 -6.20 -29.95
N VAL A 28 -8.65 -5.67 -30.98
CA VAL A 28 -7.27 -6.03 -31.35
C VAL A 28 -6.30 -5.47 -30.30
N ILE A 29 -5.42 -6.31 -29.74
CA ILE A 29 -4.33 -5.89 -28.84
C ILE A 29 -3.16 -5.39 -29.70
N PRO A 30 -2.69 -4.14 -29.58
CA PRO A 30 -1.48 -3.69 -30.26
C PRO A 30 -0.21 -4.21 -29.55
N ASP A 31 0.82 -4.53 -30.33
CA ASP A 31 2.09 -5.04 -29.81
C ASP A 31 3.01 -3.96 -29.21
N ALA A 32 4.03 -4.45 -28.51
CA ALA A 32 4.93 -3.70 -27.68
C ALA A 32 6.03 -2.99 -28.48
N THR A 33 5.75 -1.82 -29.09
CA THR A 33 6.77 -0.78 -29.40
C THR A 33 6.21 0.62 -29.77
N GLY A 34 4.92 0.92 -29.57
CA GLY A 34 4.22 2.10 -30.14
C GLY A 34 4.67 3.51 -29.76
N GLU A 35 5.91 3.91 -30.07
CA GLU A 35 6.34 5.31 -30.15
C GLU A 35 5.69 6.01 -31.35
N GLN A 36 4.96 7.09 -31.09
CA GLN A 36 4.70 8.14 -32.07
C GLN A 36 4.97 9.49 -31.40
N GLY A 37 6.06 10.14 -31.82
CA GLY A 37 6.32 11.55 -31.49
C GLY A 37 5.33 12.47 -32.20
N PRO A 38 5.09 13.69 -31.67
CA PRO A 38 4.14 14.62 -32.28
C PRO A 38 4.63 15.11 -33.64
N ASP A 39 3.71 15.22 -34.61
CA ASP A 39 3.99 15.92 -35.86
C ASP A 39 4.13 17.43 -35.64
N SER A 40 4.87 18.09 -36.52
CA SER A 40 5.30 19.47 -36.41
C SER A 40 4.28 20.51 -36.87
N THR A 41 2.97 20.23 -36.83
CA THR A 41 1.95 21.17 -37.36
C THR A 41 0.85 21.61 -36.40
N GLY A 42 0.77 21.08 -35.18
CA GLY A 42 -0.09 21.66 -34.14
C GLY A 42 -1.58 21.66 -34.47
N GLU A 43 -2.08 20.64 -35.17
CA GLU A 43 -3.51 20.41 -35.38
C GLU A 43 -4.05 19.23 -34.55
N GLN A 44 -5.37 19.26 -34.36
CA GLN A 44 -6.14 18.67 -33.29
C GLN A 44 -6.09 17.13 -33.25
N GLY A 45 -5.65 16.56 -32.11
CA GLY A 45 -5.83 15.14 -31.83
C GLY A 45 -7.30 14.84 -31.48
N VAL A 46 -8.08 14.39 -32.45
CA VAL A 46 -9.44 13.88 -32.27
C VAL A 46 -9.36 12.39 -31.96
N ILE A 47 -9.84 11.97 -30.79
CA ILE A 47 -10.00 10.55 -30.45
C ILE A 47 -11.49 10.21 -30.59
N PRO A 48 -11.88 9.24 -31.43
CA PRO A 48 -13.28 8.84 -31.54
C PRO A 48 -13.70 7.95 -30.35
N ASP A 49 -14.96 8.10 -29.89
CA ASP A 49 -15.57 7.13 -28.97
C ASP A 49 -16.13 5.91 -29.71
N SER A 50 -16.46 4.86 -28.96
CA SER A 50 -16.94 3.56 -29.47
C SER A 50 -18.33 3.59 -30.11
N THR A 51 -18.97 4.75 -30.25
CA THR A 51 -20.28 4.93 -30.89
C THR A 51 -20.25 5.85 -32.11
N GLY A 52 -19.10 6.46 -32.42
CA GLY A 52 -18.93 7.29 -33.62
C GLY A 52 -19.68 8.62 -33.58
N GLU A 53 -20.29 8.99 -32.45
CA GLU A 53 -20.86 10.33 -32.27
C GLU A 53 -19.78 11.29 -31.76
N GLN A 54 -19.55 12.35 -32.54
CA GLN A 54 -18.57 13.39 -32.26
C GLN A 54 -19.08 14.30 -31.12
N GLY A 55 -18.79 13.91 -29.87
CA GLY A 55 -19.00 14.78 -28.72
C GLY A 55 -18.00 15.94 -28.72
N ILE A 56 -18.42 17.14 -29.14
CA ILE A 56 -17.63 18.37 -28.93
C ILE A 56 -17.60 18.65 -27.42
N ILE A 57 -16.42 18.51 -26.80
CA ILE A 57 -16.19 18.94 -25.41
C ILE A 57 -16.41 20.47 -25.36
N PRO A 58 -17.37 20.99 -24.57
CA PRO A 58 -17.58 22.43 -24.49
C PRO A 58 -16.33 23.15 -23.94
N GLU A 59 -15.99 24.32 -24.49
CA GLU A 59 -14.82 25.13 -24.10
C GLU A 59 -14.62 25.39 -22.58
N PRO A 60 -15.65 25.49 -21.71
CA PRO A 60 -15.44 25.76 -20.27
C PRO A 60 -14.76 24.62 -19.50
N TRP A 61 -14.67 23.41 -20.06
CA TRP A 61 -14.12 22.23 -19.38
C TRP A 61 -12.62 22.03 -19.63
N ARG A 62 -11.99 22.88 -20.47
CA ARG A 62 -10.55 22.77 -20.80
C ARG A 62 -9.60 23.22 -19.70
N GLU A 63 -10.08 23.90 -18.66
CA GLU A 63 -9.20 24.52 -17.65
C GLU A 63 -8.68 23.58 -16.55
N LEU A 64 -9.02 22.29 -16.53
CA LEU A 64 -8.64 21.39 -15.42
C LEU A 64 -7.81 20.17 -15.83
N LEU A 65 -7.07 20.25 -16.93
CA LEU A 65 -6.04 19.24 -17.23
C LEU A 65 -4.72 19.66 -16.60
N THR A 66 -4.51 19.25 -15.35
CA THR A 66 -3.19 19.38 -14.75
C THR A 66 -2.42 18.07 -14.88
N LEU A 67 -1.17 18.18 -15.34
CA LEU A 67 -0.21 17.09 -15.36
C LEU A 67 0.26 16.85 -13.92
N TRP A 68 0.04 15.66 -13.38
CA TRP A 68 0.37 15.33 -12.00
C TRP A 68 1.43 14.24 -11.88
N SER A 69 1.71 13.77 -10.66
CA SER A 69 2.92 12.99 -10.31
C SER A 69 3.17 11.74 -11.15
N THR A 70 2.15 11.19 -11.82
CA THR A 70 2.26 10.02 -12.71
C THR A 70 2.25 10.38 -14.21
N GLY A 71 2.08 11.66 -14.56
CA GLY A 71 1.88 12.14 -15.94
C GLY A 71 0.44 11.99 -16.45
N GLU A 72 -0.44 11.35 -15.66
CA GLU A 72 -1.85 11.16 -16.00
C GLU A 72 -2.64 12.47 -15.84
N ARG A 73 -3.62 12.68 -16.72
CA ARG A 73 -4.57 13.78 -16.61
C ARG A 73 -5.76 13.32 -15.76
N VAL A 74 -6.04 14.07 -14.69
CA VAL A 74 -7.15 13.78 -13.77
C VAL A 74 -8.10 14.96 -13.76
N GLU A 75 -9.40 14.68 -13.88
CA GLU A 75 -10.46 15.68 -13.83
C GLU A 75 -11.21 15.59 -12.49
N VAL A 76 -11.47 16.73 -11.85
CA VAL A 76 -12.26 16.79 -10.62
C VAL A 76 -13.75 16.87 -10.97
N TRP A 77 -14.42 15.72 -10.94
CA TRP A 77 -15.88 15.63 -11.21
C TRP A 77 -16.72 16.23 -10.08
N ARG A 78 -16.24 16.11 -8.84
CA ARG A 78 -16.91 16.62 -7.65
C ARG A 78 -15.88 17.03 -6.60
N ALA A 79 -15.91 18.30 -6.21
CA ALA A 79 -15.12 18.80 -5.10
C ALA A 79 -15.65 18.24 -3.76
N VAL A 80 -14.78 18.15 -2.77
CA VAL A 80 -15.16 17.75 -1.41
C VAL A 80 -16.06 18.83 -0.80
N ASN A 81 -17.27 18.45 -0.37
CA ASN A 81 -18.13 19.36 0.39
C ASN A 81 -17.63 19.45 1.84
N MET A 82 -16.84 20.49 2.12
CA MET A 82 -16.18 20.67 3.42
C MET A 82 -17.16 20.94 4.56
N GLU A 83 -18.25 21.67 4.31
CA GLU A 83 -19.25 21.99 5.34
C GLU A 83 -20.01 20.74 5.79
N GLN A 84 -20.46 19.92 4.83
CA GLN A 84 -21.11 18.66 5.13
C GLN A 84 -20.16 17.69 5.85
N LEU A 85 -18.91 17.60 5.38
CA LEU A 85 -17.91 16.73 5.97
C LEU A 85 -17.55 17.14 7.40
N GLU A 86 -17.47 18.44 7.69
CA GLU A 86 -17.22 18.95 9.03
C GLU A 86 -18.28 18.45 10.03
N GLY A 87 -19.56 18.53 9.68
CA GLY A 87 -20.65 17.98 10.50
C GLY A 87 -20.53 16.48 10.74
N GLN A 88 -20.13 15.71 9.70
CA GLN A 88 -19.91 14.27 9.82
C GLN A 88 -18.72 13.94 10.73
N LEU A 89 -17.61 14.66 10.59
CA LEU A 89 -16.40 14.48 11.39
C LEU A 89 -16.61 14.84 12.86
N LEU A 90 -17.38 15.90 13.14
CA LEU A 90 -17.81 16.24 14.51
C LEU A 90 -18.67 15.13 15.12
N GLY A 91 -19.56 14.51 14.32
CA GLY A 91 -20.32 13.34 14.73
C GLY A 91 -19.46 12.10 15.04
N VAL A 92 -18.32 11.94 14.36
CA VAL A 92 -17.35 10.87 14.66
C VAL A 92 -16.59 11.17 15.96
N LEU A 93 -16.16 12.42 16.16
CA LEU A 93 -15.48 12.85 17.39
C LEU A 93 -16.36 12.72 18.62
N SER A 94 -17.65 13.05 18.52
CA SER A 94 -18.60 12.93 19.64
C SER A 94 -18.79 11.48 20.12
N ARG A 95 -18.49 10.50 19.26
CA ARG A 95 -18.45 9.07 19.62
C ARG A 95 -17.14 8.63 20.28
N GLY A 96 -16.20 9.55 20.49
CA GLY A 96 -14.90 9.28 21.11
C GLY A 96 -13.83 8.75 20.16
N ILE A 97 -14.09 8.70 18.85
CA ILE A 97 -13.11 8.24 17.86
C ILE A 97 -12.11 9.37 17.60
N GLN A 98 -10.83 9.11 17.86
CA GLN A 98 -9.76 10.11 17.78
C GLN A 98 -8.71 9.83 16.70
N SER A 99 -8.78 8.67 16.05
CA SER A 99 -7.91 8.26 14.96
C SER A 99 -8.73 8.04 13.69
N LEU A 100 -8.25 8.55 12.55
CA LEU A 100 -8.96 8.52 11.28
C LEU A 100 -8.07 7.99 10.17
N ALA A 101 -8.58 7.03 9.39
CA ALA A 101 -8.00 6.67 8.10
C ALA A 101 -8.83 7.31 6.98
N VAL A 102 -8.17 7.97 6.02
CA VAL A 102 -8.83 8.62 4.89
C VAL A 102 -8.42 7.89 3.61
N VAL A 103 -9.42 7.40 2.87
CA VAL A 103 -9.21 6.64 1.63
C VAL A 103 -10.20 7.14 0.58
N LEU A 104 -9.70 7.80 -0.46
CA LEU A 104 -10.49 8.22 -1.62
C LEU A 104 -10.03 7.47 -2.87
N LEU A 105 -10.94 7.21 -3.81
CA LEU A 105 -10.57 6.67 -5.12
C LEU A 105 -9.57 7.62 -5.81
N HIS A 106 -8.59 7.05 -6.51
CA HIS A 106 -7.54 7.79 -7.22
C HIS A 106 -6.66 8.70 -6.35
N SER A 107 -6.69 8.59 -5.02
CA SER A 107 -5.84 9.42 -4.15
C SER A 107 -4.34 9.17 -4.28
N TYR A 108 -3.95 8.00 -4.81
CA TYR A 108 -2.56 7.69 -5.16
C TYR A 108 -2.00 8.62 -6.26
N THR A 109 -2.86 9.14 -7.14
CA THR A 109 -2.50 10.10 -8.18
C THR A 109 -2.92 11.52 -7.80
N PHE A 110 -4.11 11.70 -7.21
CA PHE A 110 -4.65 12.99 -6.78
C PHE A 110 -4.90 13.04 -5.26
N SER A 111 -3.84 13.33 -4.50
CA SER A 111 -3.87 13.37 -3.02
C SER A 111 -4.53 14.62 -2.43
N THR A 112 -4.84 15.64 -3.24
CA THR A 112 -5.32 16.95 -2.76
C THR A 112 -6.57 16.85 -1.90
N HIS A 113 -7.57 16.05 -2.32
CA HIS A 113 -8.78 15.86 -1.54
C HIS A 113 -8.50 15.16 -0.19
N GLU A 114 -7.64 14.14 -0.15
CA GLU A 114 -7.28 13.51 1.13
C GLU A 114 -6.56 14.48 2.06
N LYS A 115 -5.67 15.33 1.52
CA LYS A 115 -4.98 16.38 2.31
C LYS A 115 -5.95 17.41 2.88
N GLN A 116 -6.91 17.87 2.08
CA GLN A 116 -7.96 18.80 2.56
C GLN A 116 -8.78 18.19 3.70
N ILE A 117 -9.17 16.91 3.56
CA ILE A 117 -9.87 16.16 4.61
C ILE A 117 -8.98 16.04 5.86
N GLY A 118 -7.71 15.71 5.69
CA GLY A 118 -6.75 15.58 6.79
C GLY A 118 -6.54 16.88 7.55
N GLU A 119 -6.42 18.01 6.84
CA GLU A 119 -6.32 19.34 7.45
C GLU A 119 -7.58 19.71 8.23
N LEU A 120 -8.76 19.45 7.67
CA LEU A 120 -10.02 19.66 8.38
C LEU A 120 -10.11 18.80 9.63
N ALA A 121 -9.87 17.49 9.53
CA ALA A 121 -9.87 16.58 10.66
C ALA A 121 -8.88 17.02 11.76
N LYS A 122 -7.69 17.49 11.36
CA LYS A 122 -6.70 18.04 12.30
C LYS A 122 -7.23 19.30 13.01
N ARG A 123 -7.88 20.22 12.30
CA ARG A 123 -8.50 21.43 12.91
C ARG A 123 -9.62 21.08 13.88
N LEU A 124 -10.40 20.04 13.59
CA LEU A 124 -11.51 19.58 14.45
C LEU A 124 -11.03 18.82 15.70
N GLY A 125 -9.77 18.41 15.76
CA GLY A 125 -9.17 17.81 16.97
C GLY A 125 -8.96 16.29 16.92
N PHE A 126 -8.98 15.67 15.74
CA PHE A 126 -8.48 14.30 15.59
C PHE A 126 -7.01 14.23 15.99
N LYS A 127 -6.65 13.25 16.84
CA LYS A 127 -5.29 13.11 17.36
C LYS A 127 -4.33 12.48 16.35
N HIS A 128 -4.86 11.63 15.47
CA HIS A 128 -4.09 10.99 14.43
C HIS A 128 -4.94 10.83 13.18
N ILE A 129 -4.34 11.13 12.02
CA ILE A 129 -4.94 10.93 10.71
C ILE A 129 -3.90 10.22 9.85
N SER A 130 -4.30 9.13 9.22
CA SER A 130 -3.52 8.44 8.19
C SER A 130 -4.19 8.67 6.84
N LEU A 131 -3.49 9.36 5.95
CA LEU A 131 -3.94 9.55 4.57
C LEU A 131 -3.42 8.40 3.72
N SER A 132 -4.31 7.71 3.03
CA SER A 132 -3.94 6.53 2.25
C SER A 132 -2.92 6.84 1.15
N SER A 133 -2.98 8.06 0.58
CA SER A 133 -2.00 8.56 -0.38
C SER A 133 -0.61 8.80 0.20
N GLU A 134 -0.49 9.01 1.52
CA GLU A 134 0.81 9.23 2.19
C GLU A 134 1.38 7.93 2.75
N VAL A 135 0.52 7.03 3.23
CA VAL A 135 0.93 5.73 3.77
C VAL A 135 1.42 4.80 2.66
N MET A 136 0.63 4.63 1.59
CA MET A 136 0.94 3.72 0.49
C MET A 136 0.21 4.16 -0.80
N PRO A 137 0.81 5.04 -1.64
CA PRO A 137 0.18 5.54 -2.87
C PRO A 137 0.11 4.47 -3.96
N MET A 138 -0.83 3.53 -3.83
CA MET A 138 -1.08 2.42 -4.75
C MET A 138 -2.46 2.54 -5.40
N VAL A 139 -2.62 2.13 -6.66
CA VAL A 139 -3.93 2.15 -7.36
C VAL A 139 -5.05 1.39 -6.64
N ARG A 140 -4.75 0.25 -6.02
CA ARG A 140 -5.73 -0.68 -5.42
C ARG A 140 -6.34 -0.11 -4.13
N ALA A 141 -7.54 0.46 -4.22
CA ALA A 141 -8.18 1.16 -3.10
C ALA A 141 -8.47 0.27 -1.87
N VAL A 142 -8.85 -0.98 -2.06
CA VAL A 142 -9.18 -1.89 -0.93
C VAL A 142 -7.93 -2.28 -0.13
N PRO A 143 -6.86 -2.86 -0.73
CA PRO A 143 -5.60 -3.12 -0.02
C PRO A 143 -4.95 -1.86 0.55
N ARG A 144 -5.00 -0.74 -0.19
CA ARG A 144 -4.52 0.57 0.29
C ARG A 144 -5.29 1.01 1.53
N GLY A 145 -6.62 0.83 1.52
CA GLY A 145 -7.48 1.15 2.64
C GLY A 145 -7.19 0.30 3.88
N TYR A 146 -6.98 -1.01 3.73
CA TYR A 146 -6.57 -1.86 4.86
C TYR A 146 -5.25 -1.39 5.48
N THR A 147 -4.27 -1.04 4.65
CA THR A 147 -2.97 -0.53 5.11
C THR A 147 -3.12 0.81 5.85
N ALA A 148 -3.91 1.74 5.31
CA ALA A 148 -4.19 3.02 5.97
C ALA A 148 -4.93 2.85 7.30
N CYS A 149 -5.87 1.91 7.37
CA CYS A 149 -6.58 1.57 8.61
C CYS A 149 -5.65 0.94 9.66
N ALA A 150 -4.78 0.00 9.25
CA ALA A 150 -3.79 -0.59 10.13
C ALA A 150 -2.82 0.48 10.68
N ASP A 151 -2.36 1.39 9.82
CA ASP A 151 -1.52 2.51 10.23
C ASP A 151 -2.23 3.43 11.24
N ALA A 152 -3.47 3.85 10.94
CA ALA A 152 -4.26 4.71 11.83
C ALA A 152 -4.52 4.04 13.20
N TYR A 153 -4.64 2.72 13.22
CA TYR A 153 -4.84 1.94 14.44
C TYR A 153 -3.56 1.82 15.27
N LEU A 154 -2.43 1.50 14.64
CA LEU A 154 -1.17 1.15 15.31
C LEU A 154 -0.31 2.38 15.66
N THR A 155 -0.24 3.38 14.80
CA THR A 155 0.65 4.54 14.96
C THR A 155 0.44 5.28 16.29
N PRO A 156 -0.79 5.52 16.79
CA PRO A 156 -0.98 6.14 18.10
C PRO A 156 -0.43 5.31 19.26
N CYS A 157 -0.56 3.98 19.19
CA CYS A 157 -0.03 3.06 20.20
C CYS A 157 1.51 3.09 20.21
N ILE A 158 2.12 3.09 19.02
CA ILE A 158 3.57 3.19 18.85
C ILE A 158 4.09 4.52 19.38
N LYS A 159 3.48 5.66 19.01
CA LYS A 159 3.89 6.98 19.49
C LYS A 159 3.83 7.09 21.01
N ARG A 160 2.81 6.49 21.64
CA ARG A 160 2.72 6.43 23.11
C ARG A 160 3.84 5.60 23.71
N TYR A 161 4.14 4.44 23.14
CA TYR A 161 5.27 3.61 23.55
C TYR A 161 6.60 4.36 23.45
N LEU A 162 6.88 4.96 22.29
CA LEU A 162 8.09 5.73 22.04
C LEU A 162 8.23 6.90 23.01
N SER A 163 7.15 7.64 23.26
CA SER A 163 7.15 8.75 24.22
C SER A 163 7.49 8.28 25.64
N GLY A 164 6.93 7.14 26.06
CA GLY A 164 7.24 6.53 27.36
C GLY A 164 8.68 5.99 27.43
N PHE A 165 9.16 5.38 26.35
CA PHE A 165 10.55 4.92 26.23
C PHE A 165 11.52 6.09 26.39
N CYS A 166 11.34 7.18 25.64
CA CYS A 166 12.20 8.35 25.73
C CYS A 166 12.20 9.00 27.11
N ALA A 167 11.03 9.08 27.76
CA ALA A 167 10.90 9.64 29.10
C ALA A 167 11.71 8.87 30.17
N GLY A 168 12.13 7.64 29.88
CA GLY A 168 13.01 6.84 30.74
C GLY A 168 14.49 7.26 30.70
N PHE A 169 14.89 8.14 29.78
CA PHE A 169 16.28 8.53 29.58
C PHE A 169 16.51 10.02 29.88
N GLN A 170 17.77 10.37 30.17
CA GLN A 170 18.18 11.77 30.36
C GLN A 170 17.83 12.60 29.12
N ASP A 171 17.28 13.79 29.37
CA ASP A 171 16.87 14.77 28.35
C ASP A 171 16.01 14.20 27.22
N ASN A 172 15.24 13.13 27.49
CA ASN A 172 14.41 12.43 26.50
C ASN A 172 15.16 12.02 25.23
N LEU A 173 16.44 11.67 25.32
CA LEU A 173 17.29 11.30 24.17
C LEU A 173 17.48 12.43 23.14
N LYS A 174 17.30 13.70 23.52
CA LYS A 174 17.33 14.85 22.60
C LYS A 174 18.60 14.96 21.74
N ASP A 175 19.76 14.59 22.29
CA ASP A 175 21.05 14.63 21.59
C ASP A 175 21.53 13.25 21.12
N VAL A 176 20.64 12.25 21.12
CA VAL A 176 20.95 10.88 20.71
C VAL A 176 20.19 10.56 19.43
N ARG A 177 20.93 10.08 18.41
CA ARG A 177 20.30 9.56 17.19
C ARG A 177 19.68 8.19 17.48
N VAL A 178 18.37 8.16 17.67
CA VAL A 178 17.62 6.91 17.87
C VAL A 178 17.07 6.43 16.53
N LEU A 179 17.39 5.19 16.18
CA LEU A 179 16.91 4.53 14.97
C LEU A 179 16.10 3.30 15.34
N PHE A 180 14.99 3.10 14.63
CA PHE A 180 14.12 1.93 14.78
C PHE A 180 14.22 1.07 13.53
N MET A 181 14.27 -0.25 13.76
CA MET A 181 14.13 -1.25 12.71
C MET A 181 12.73 -1.14 12.09
N GLN A 182 12.67 -1.26 10.78
CA GLN A 182 11.45 -1.31 9.98
C GLN A 182 11.23 -2.73 9.45
N SER A 183 10.01 -3.03 8.99
CA SER A 183 9.65 -4.32 8.39
C SER A 183 10.50 -4.72 7.18
N ASP A 184 11.05 -3.74 6.45
CA ASP A 184 11.89 -3.92 5.27
C ASP A 184 13.39 -4.18 5.59
N GLY A 185 13.74 -4.31 6.87
CA GLY A 185 15.14 -4.45 7.32
C GLY A 185 15.91 -3.12 7.40
N GLY A 186 15.26 -2.01 7.05
CA GLY A 186 15.83 -0.67 7.13
C GLY A 186 15.76 -0.05 8.52
N LEU A 187 16.51 1.03 8.71
CA LEU A 187 16.49 1.85 9.93
C LEU A 187 15.90 3.23 9.65
N THR A 188 14.94 3.65 10.49
CA THR A 188 14.33 4.99 10.40
C THR A 188 14.45 5.75 11.71
N PRO A 189 14.62 7.10 11.66
CA PRO A 189 14.45 7.93 12.84
C PRO A 189 13.07 7.76 13.48
N MET A 190 13.03 7.90 14.80
CA MET A 190 11.83 7.75 15.62
C MET A 190 10.64 8.57 15.12
N GLU A 191 10.88 9.78 14.62
CA GLU A 191 9.85 10.72 14.15
C GLU A 191 9.15 10.23 12.88
N ARG A 192 9.83 9.38 12.11
CA ARG A 192 9.34 8.82 10.83
C ARG A 192 8.83 7.38 10.99
N PHE A 193 8.88 6.81 12.19
CA PHE A 193 8.38 5.47 12.44
C PHE A 193 6.85 5.48 12.55
N ASN A 194 6.19 4.63 11.75
CA ASN A 194 4.73 4.56 11.66
C ASN A 194 4.24 3.11 11.76
N GLY A 195 2.94 2.94 11.97
CA GLY A 195 2.30 1.64 12.22
C GLY A 195 2.45 0.67 11.07
N SER A 196 2.22 1.12 9.84
CA SER A 196 2.34 0.29 8.64
C SER A 196 3.74 -0.31 8.44
N ARG A 197 4.80 0.42 8.80
CA ARG A 197 6.20 -0.03 8.66
C ARG A 197 6.80 -0.65 9.93
N ALA A 198 6.01 -0.75 11.00
CA ALA A 198 6.42 -1.35 12.26
C ALA A 198 6.05 -2.84 12.39
N ILE A 199 5.15 -3.32 11.53
CA ILE A 199 4.65 -4.70 11.59
C ILE A 199 5.80 -5.66 11.28
N LEU A 200 6.14 -6.57 12.20
CA LEU A 200 7.27 -7.51 12.07
C LEU A 200 8.67 -6.87 11.99
N SER A 201 8.87 -5.67 12.54
CA SER A 201 10.21 -5.06 12.57
C SER A 201 11.24 -5.80 13.44
N GLY A 202 10.79 -6.55 14.46
CA GLY A 202 11.67 -7.36 15.31
C GLY A 202 12.36 -8.48 14.53
N PRO A 203 11.59 -9.42 13.93
CA PRO A 203 12.15 -10.49 13.12
C PRO A 203 13.02 -9.99 11.97
N ALA A 204 12.65 -8.88 11.33
CA ALA A 204 13.46 -8.25 10.28
C ALA A 204 14.89 -7.94 10.75
N GLY A 205 15.07 -7.49 11.99
CA GLY A 205 16.39 -7.27 12.58
C GLY A 205 17.17 -8.57 12.79
N GLY A 206 16.49 -9.67 13.12
CA GLY A 206 17.08 -11.01 13.16
C GLY A 206 17.57 -11.47 11.79
N VAL A 207 16.75 -11.24 10.74
CA VAL A 207 17.11 -11.55 9.35
C VAL A 207 18.37 -10.81 8.92
N VAL A 208 18.39 -9.49 9.11
CA VAL A 208 19.57 -8.67 8.82
C VAL A 208 20.77 -9.18 9.63
N GLY A 209 20.58 -9.44 10.92
CA GLY A 209 21.64 -9.89 11.82
C GLY A 209 22.32 -11.18 11.38
N TYR A 210 21.57 -12.25 11.08
CA TYR A 210 22.19 -13.49 10.61
C TYR A 210 22.74 -13.32 9.20
N ALA A 211 22.04 -12.61 8.29
CA ALA A 211 22.52 -12.39 6.92
C ALA A 211 23.92 -11.78 6.87
N VAL A 212 24.16 -10.67 7.59
CA VAL A 212 25.49 -10.02 7.60
C VAL A 212 26.56 -10.76 8.40
N THR A 213 26.19 -11.70 9.29
CA THR A 213 27.17 -12.39 10.14
C THR A 213 27.52 -13.79 9.63
N THR A 214 26.63 -14.44 8.89
CA THR A 214 26.82 -15.83 8.41
C THR A 214 27.12 -15.92 6.92
N HIS A 215 26.77 -14.91 6.13
CA HIS A 215 26.94 -14.91 4.68
C HIS A 215 27.92 -13.81 4.26
N GLY A 216 29.16 -14.21 3.94
CA GLY A 216 30.28 -13.32 3.62
C GLY A 216 31.25 -13.94 2.62
N GLU A 217 32.39 -13.30 2.38
CA GLU A 217 33.35 -13.74 1.35
C GLU A 217 33.83 -15.20 1.54
N GLU A 218 33.91 -15.66 2.78
CA GLU A 218 34.37 -17.02 3.13
C GLU A 218 33.26 -18.07 3.13
N CYS A 219 31.99 -17.66 3.19
CA CYS A 219 30.83 -18.55 3.24
C CYS A 219 29.63 -17.88 2.57
N ALA A 220 29.30 -18.32 1.36
CA ALA A 220 28.17 -17.80 0.57
C ALA A 220 27.02 -18.83 0.47
N GLU A 221 26.94 -19.75 1.42
CA GLU A 221 25.86 -20.73 1.43
C GLU A 221 24.53 -20.04 1.82
N PRO A 222 23.39 -20.46 1.23
CA PRO A 222 22.09 -20.03 1.68
C PRO A 222 21.85 -20.40 3.14
N VAL A 223 21.27 -19.47 3.91
CA VAL A 223 21.01 -19.62 5.34
C VAL A 223 19.52 -19.54 5.61
N ILE A 224 19.05 -20.41 6.51
CA ILE A 224 17.69 -20.37 7.04
C ILE A 224 17.77 -19.82 8.46
N GLY A 225 17.14 -18.68 8.68
CA GLY A 225 16.92 -18.12 10.01
C GLY A 225 15.82 -18.89 10.73
N PHE A 226 16.09 -19.32 11.96
CA PHE A 226 15.11 -19.95 12.84
C PHE A 226 15.20 -19.27 14.21
N ASP A 227 14.25 -18.38 14.50
CA ASP A 227 14.17 -17.66 15.77
C ASP A 227 12.94 -18.13 16.55
N MET A 228 13.17 -19.00 17.53
CA MET A 228 12.12 -19.50 18.41
C MET A 228 12.09 -18.73 19.72
N GLY A 229 11.02 -17.97 19.92
CA GLY A 229 10.72 -17.30 21.18
C GLY A 229 9.85 -18.14 22.12
N GLY A 230 9.33 -17.47 23.16
CA GLY A 230 8.37 -18.08 24.08
C GLY A 230 6.99 -18.33 23.48
N THR A 231 6.56 -17.53 22.50
CA THR A 231 5.18 -17.56 21.98
C THR A 231 5.10 -18.03 20.54
N SER A 232 6.07 -17.62 19.72
CA SER A 232 6.11 -17.85 18.29
C SER A 232 7.49 -18.27 17.84
N THR A 233 7.55 -18.77 16.61
CA THR A 233 8.77 -19.08 15.88
C THR A 233 8.74 -18.34 14.56
N ASP A 234 9.78 -17.57 14.29
CA ASP A 234 9.96 -16.83 13.05
C ASP A 234 11.00 -17.54 12.16
N VAL A 235 10.62 -17.81 10.91
CA VAL A 235 11.45 -18.51 9.93
C VAL A 235 11.64 -17.63 8.70
N SER A 236 12.88 -17.54 8.23
CA SER A 236 13.25 -16.70 7.07
C SER A 236 14.42 -17.32 6.33
N ARG A 237 14.68 -16.83 5.11
CA ARG A 237 15.75 -17.31 4.24
C ARG A 237 16.60 -16.14 3.77
N TYR A 238 17.91 -16.36 3.68
CA TYR A 238 18.84 -15.45 3.01
C TYR A 238 19.75 -16.24 2.09
N ALA A 239 19.88 -15.79 0.84
CA ALA A 239 20.70 -16.46 -0.18
C ALA A 239 21.46 -15.45 -1.05
N GLY A 240 22.13 -14.50 -0.39
CA GLY A 240 22.88 -13.42 -1.05
C GLY A 240 22.06 -12.14 -1.29
N GLU A 241 20.74 -12.25 -1.30
CA GLU A 241 19.81 -11.12 -1.37
C GLU A 241 18.68 -11.25 -0.35
N TYR A 242 18.15 -10.10 0.08
CA TYR A 242 16.99 -10.06 0.95
C TYR A 242 15.72 -10.33 0.14
N GLU A 243 14.92 -11.31 0.58
CA GLU A 243 13.61 -11.57 -0.01
C GLU A 243 12.59 -10.61 0.58
N HIS A 244 11.91 -9.84 -0.28
CA HIS A 244 10.90 -8.89 0.12
C HIS A 244 9.53 -9.32 -0.39
N VAL A 245 8.54 -9.31 0.49
CA VAL A 245 7.12 -9.41 0.14
C VAL A 245 6.47 -8.04 0.24
N PHE A 246 5.61 -7.72 -0.73
CA PHE A 246 4.89 -6.45 -0.80
C PHE A 246 3.45 -6.56 -0.29
N GLU A 247 2.97 -7.78 -0.14
CA GLU A 247 1.66 -8.12 0.40
C GLU A 247 1.85 -9.18 1.49
N ALA A 248 1.47 -8.83 2.72
CA ALA A 248 1.49 -9.75 3.84
C ALA A 248 0.12 -9.77 4.52
N VAL A 249 -0.34 -10.96 4.89
CA VAL A 249 -1.56 -11.13 5.69
C VAL A 249 -1.17 -11.38 7.13
N THR A 250 -1.30 -10.35 7.96
CA THR A 250 -1.02 -10.45 9.39
C THR A 250 -2.34 -10.44 10.15
N ALA A 251 -2.62 -11.51 10.90
CA ALA A 251 -3.86 -11.66 11.66
C ALA A 251 -5.16 -11.44 10.85
N GLY A 252 -5.15 -11.84 9.57
CA GLY A 252 -6.29 -11.69 8.66
C GLY A 252 -6.43 -10.30 8.02
N ILE A 253 -5.51 -9.37 8.26
CA ILE A 253 -5.46 -8.05 7.63
C ILE A 253 -4.36 -8.05 6.57
N THR A 254 -4.74 -7.77 5.33
CA THR A 254 -3.78 -7.56 4.24
C THR A 254 -3.11 -6.19 4.40
N VAL A 255 -1.81 -6.19 4.63
CA VAL A 255 -0.98 -5.00 4.68
C VAL A 255 -0.13 -4.97 3.42
N GLN A 256 -0.21 -3.85 2.71
CA GLN A 256 0.59 -3.58 1.52
C GLN A 256 1.73 -2.66 1.94
N ALA A 257 2.85 -3.25 2.35
CA ALA A 257 4.07 -2.55 2.66
C ALA A 257 5.24 -3.48 2.31
N PRO A 258 6.39 -2.96 1.85
CA PRO A 258 7.59 -3.78 1.71
C PRO A 258 8.00 -4.35 3.07
N GLN A 259 8.15 -5.68 3.15
CA GLN A 259 8.58 -6.39 4.34
C GLN A 259 9.56 -7.49 3.94
N LEU A 260 10.50 -7.83 4.82
CA LEU A 260 11.30 -9.04 4.64
C LEU A 260 10.38 -10.26 4.73
N ASP A 261 10.63 -11.26 3.88
CA ASP A 261 9.86 -12.51 3.86
C ASP A 261 10.16 -13.35 5.12
N VAL A 262 9.35 -13.13 6.14
CA VAL A 262 9.40 -13.83 7.43
C VAL A 262 8.08 -14.53 7.65
N ASN A 263 8.16 -15.84 7.86
CA ASN A 263 7.01 -16.67 8.18
C ASN A 263 6.95 -16.91 9.69
N THR A 264 5.91 -16.41 10.33
CA THR A 264 5.68 -16.60 11.77
C THR A 264 4.73 -17.77 12.02
N VAL A 265 5.16 -18.74 12.81
CA VAL A 265 4.30 -19.80 13.35
C VAL A 265 3.95 -19.46 14.80
N ALA A 266 2.66 -19.55 15.15
CA ALA A 266 2.17 -19.33 16.52
C ALA A 266 2.47 -20.52 17.46
N ALA A 267 3.73 -20.96 17.48
CA ALA A 267 4.25 -21.97 18.39
C ALA A 267 5.65 -21.55 18.84
N GLY A 268 5.84 -21.45 20.15
CA GLY A 268 7.13 -21.23 20.80
C GLY A 268 7.27 -22.08 22.06
N GLY A 269 8.29 -21.79 22.88
CA GLY A 269 8.61 -22.59 24.08
C GLY A 269 7.54 -22.62 25.17
N GLY A 270 6.63 -21.65 25.20
CA GLY A 270 5.50 -21.52 26.13
C GLY A 270 4.17 -22.07 25.59
N SER A 271 4.19 -22.70 24.42
CA SER A 271 2.98 -23.29 23.84
C SER A 271 2.43 -24.39 24.75
N ILE A 272 1.16 -24.27 25.12
CA ILE A 272 0.51 -25.23 26.01
C ILE A 272 0.11 -26.46 25.23
N LEU A 273 0.72 -27.60 25.55
CA LEU A 273 0.35 -28.89 25.00
C LEU A 273 -0.91 -29.40 25.71
N ALA A 274 -1.94 -29.71 24.95
CA ALA A 274 -3.13 -30.37 25.45
C ALA A 274 -3.38 -31.65 24.64
N PHE A 275 -3.65 -32.75 25.33
CA PHE A 275 -4.13 -33.99 24.72
C PHE A 275 -5.63 -34.07 24.97
N ARG A 276 -6.42 -34.30 23.91
CA ARG A 276 -7.87 -34.51 23.98
C ARG A 276 -8.22 -35.91 23.52
#